data_AF-A0ABD2WS77-F1
#
_entry.id   AF-A0ABD2WS77-F1
#
_cell.length_a   1.000
_cell.length_b   1.000
_cell.length_c   1.000
_cell.angle_alpha   90.00
_cell.angle_beta   90.00
_cell.angle_gamma   90.00
#
_symmetry.space_group_name_H-M   'P 1'
#
loop_
_entity.id
_entity.type
_entity.pdbx_description
1 polymer ?
#
loop_
_entity_poly.entity_id
_entity_poly.type
_entity_poly.pdbx_seq_one_letter_code
_entity_poly.pdbx_strand_id
1 'polypeptide(L)'
;MKMIMTTKSLIGRRFIFLLRSFAVTKKKDHIRIPTYRFSTSSLQFNPRLTLRAAPVEVPMKSIMSQSELLDILVTDNDPDRLLQNIQSNMDLVEGQHIVTALKGMQQFYKENRHITFEEVKKSIHFNKMLMILEKNMTRLSLPQVVQTFRVLQFFKVQSNSNIVQSILQLIRNSINDLELNHIYSLNNRLKTMNPTFLSEAIRTALPEVFKAQVMLKVDRDHINELKSALWYMTEEKIQNEQILNYIFDGLEKHKKNLNPIAAKHIYLSMCYLETIPPKHMEVAIVAQNLILDNCEMFKTHEKVCMIIETLKMVASGKEEFYNPILIDNLLKQCIQEDLDYKPAMYILNSLNKLHHINQHLLEYLSHICCENPPLLNTHPLNVSTLLHGLSNANYKPSSWKKLQKVSLEHIYLLPNDVTLAYCALHLLALDCFDSKLISHIFAIHQIPRFLSPTYHKTLATLYQSVKTLYPEYTGPWPENKLIDSFKTIFSSNETKQNLLLPLLQHIVGTPNCIKNNVKTELGHNIDHLLILQNDKPIAINSTSTDSEESPRIQDLMIPEDCTRVAIMIQPTELFGRNIKILRASVLLSLRSLEAMSYKVVKVSEELWQSMPEYERIPYLKTEVGLK
;
A
#
# COMPACT_ATOMS: atom_id res chain seq x y z
N MET A 1 -3.56 48.31 5.04
CA MET A 1 -2.32 47.52 5.24
C MET A 1 -2.73 46.12 5.69
N LYS A 2 -2.97 45.22 4.72
CA LYS A 2 -3.59 43.89 4.92
C LYS A 2 -2.50 42.81 4.90
N MET A 3 -2.43 42.00 5.94
CA MET A 3 -1.54 40.84 6.02
C MET A 3 -2.39 39.58 5.79
N ILE A 4 -2.20 38.94 4.64
CA ILE A 4 -2.79 37.66 4.28
C ILE A 4 -1.78 36.59 4.72
N MET A 5 -2.10 35.81 5.76
CA MET A 5 -1.39 34.58 6.09
C MET A 5 -2.21 33.37 5.67
N THR A 6 -1.61 32.57 4.80
CA THR A 6 -2.17 31.37 4.17
C THR A 6 -2.09 30.15 5.10
N THR A 7 -3.21 29.45 5.22
CA THR A 7 -3.50 28.30 6.09
C THR A 7 -2.91 26.95 5.63
N LYS A 8 -1.87 26.93 4.78
CA LYS A 8 -1.29 25.68 4.24
C LYS A 8 -0.19 25.02 5.10
N SER A 9 0.17 25.59 6.25
CA SER A 9 1.36 25.20 7.03
C SER A 9 1.11 24.27 8.23
N LEU A 10 -0.13 24.14 8.73
CA LEU A 10 -0.38 23.38 9.97
C LEU A 10 -0.64 21.86 9.77
N ILE A 11 -1.07 21.43 8.57
CA ILE A 11 -1.41 20.01 8.32
C ILE A 11 -0.14 19.17 8.12
N GLY A 12 0.91 19.72 7.51
CA GLY A 12 2.19 19.02 7.29
C GLY A 12 3.01 18.80 8.57
N ARG A 13 2.88 19.66 9.59
CA ARG A 13 3.65 19.55 10.85
C ARG A 13 3.09 18.51 11.83
N ARG A 14 1.78 18.23 11.78
CA ARG A 14 1.15 17.16 12.59
C ARG A 14 1.50 15.74 12.10
N PHE A 15 1.83 15.59 10.83
CA PHE A 15 2.22 14.30 10.24
C PHE A 15 3.68 13.90 10.55
N ILE A 16 4.57 14.88 10.71
CA ILE A 16 6.01 14.64 10.96
C ILE A 16 6.28 14.23 12.43
N PHE A 17 5.44 14.64 13.37
CA PHE A 17 5.65 14.31 14.79
C PHE A 17 5.28 12.85 15.13
N LEU A 18 4.29 12.28 14.44
CA LEU A 18 3.91 10.87 14.59
C LEU A 18 4.92 9.90 13.94
N LEU A 19 5.66 10.34 12.91
CA LEU A 19 6.70 9.51 12.27
C LEU A 19 8.01 9.48 13.07
N ARG A 20 8.30 10.49 13.90
CA ARG A 20 9.52 10.52 14.74
C ARG A 20 9.47 9.57 15.93
N SER A 21 8.28 9.18 16.40
CA SER A 21 8.11 8.19 17.47
C SER A 21 8.45 6.75 17.03
N PHE A 22 8.55 6.49 15.71
CA PHE A 22 8.81 5.16 15.15
C PHE A 22 10.24 4.98 14.60
N ALA A 23 11.12 5.97 14.78
CA ALA A 23 12.46 5.96 14.14
C ALA A 23 13.59 5.34 15.01
N VAL A 24 13.29 4.74 16.17
CA VAL A 24 14.31 4.07 16.99
C VAL A 24 14.05 2.57 17.02
N THR A 25 14.49 1.88 15.96
CA THR A 25 15.04 0.50 15.96
C THR A 25 15.37 0.12 14.51
N LYS A 26 16.46 0.65 13.98
CA LYS A 26 17.07 0.12 12.74
C LYS A 26 17.85 -1.14 13.09
N LYS A 27 17.23 -2.31 12.91
CA LYS A 27 17.95 -3.56 12.63
C LYS A 27 17.45 -4.09 11.29
N LYS A 28 18.37 -4.17 10.31
CA LYS A 28 18.12 -4.71 8.98
C LYS A 28 18.13 -6.23 9.07
N ASP A 29 16.96 -6.86 9.04
CA ASP A 29 16.85 -8.29 8.72
C ASP A 29 16.18 -8.43 7.34
N HIS A 30 16.98 -8.85 6.37
CA HIS A 30 16.53 -9.23 5.04
C HIS A 30 15.81 -10.57 5.12
N ILE A 31 14.51 -10.59 4.88
CA ILE A 31 13.70 -11.80 4.74
C ILE A 31 14.16 -12.54 3.47
N ARG A 32 14.75 -13.73 3.63
CA ARG A 32 14.99 -14.71 2.55
C ARG A 32 13.85 -15.72 2.54
N ILE A 33 13.29 -15.96 1.35
CA ILE A 33 12.30 -17.02 1.07
C ILE A 33 13.05 -18.35 0.79
N PRO A 34 12.64 -19.50 1.34
CA PRO A 34 13.33 -20.78 1.19
C PRO A 34 12.94 -21.52 -0.10
N THR A 35 13.92 -22.15 -0.76
CA THR A 35 13.72 -23.10 -1.86
C THR A 35 13.81 -24.55 -1.35
N TYR A 36 12.74 -25.32 -1.51
CA TYR A 36 12.69 -26.75 -1.20
C TYR A 36 13.32 -27.61 -2.31
N ARG A 37 14.06 -28.66 -1.92
CA ARG A 37 14.64 -29.70 -2.80
C ARG A 37 13.77 -30.95 -2.80
N PHE A 38 13.54 -31.54 -3.97
CA PHE A 38 13.08 -32.93 -4.11
C PHE A 38 14.29 -33.86 -4.33
N SER A 39 14.26 -35.03 -3.68
CA SER A 39 15.18 -36.15 -3.90
C SER A 39 14.48 -37.27 -4.66
N THR A 40 15.27 -38.10 -5.36
CA THR A 40 15.08 -39.53 -5.73
C THR A 40 16.12 -39.81 -6.83
N SER A 41 17.25 -40.46 -6.58
CA SER A 41 17.55 -41.89 -6.37
C SER A 41 17.49 -42.78 -7.63
N SER A 42 18.63 -43.44 -7.85
CA SER A 42 18.89 -44.75 -8.48
C SER A 42 18.87 -44.92 -10.01
N LEU A 43 20.02 -45.36 -10.56
CA LEU A 43 20.23 -46.63 -11.32
C LEU A 43 21.57 -46.52 -12.07
N GLN A 44 22.64 -47.14 -11.55
CA GLN A 44 23.18 -48.46 -11.90
C GLN A 44 24.24 -48.42 -13.02
N PHE A 45 25.49 -48.63 -12.58
CA PHE A 45 26.66 -49.05 -13.33
C PHE A 45 26.46 -50.44 -13.95
N ASN A 46 26.96 -50.67 -15.17
CA ASN A 46 27.95 -51.74 -15.43
C ASN A 46 28.58 -51.66 -16.84
N PRO A 47 29.71 -52.35 -17.08
CA PRO A 47 30.86 -51.85 -17.84
C PRO A 47 31.16 -52.80 -19.02
N ARG A 48 32.39 -52.68 -19.59
CA ARG A 48 33.07 -53.60 -20.54
C ARG A 48 32.68 -53.38 -22.01
N LEU A 49 33.56 -53.47 -23.03
CA LEU A 49 34.94 -53.92 -23.15
C LEU A 49 35.47 -53.50 -24.55
N THR A 50 36.78 -53.22 -24.63
CA THR A 50 37.73 -53.47 -25.74
C THR A 50 37.61 -52.82 -27.13
N LEU A 51 38.60 -51.96 -27.40
CA LEU A 51 39.64 -52.08 -28.44
C LEU A 51 39.22 -52.49 -29.87
N ARG A 52 39.39 -51.55 -30.81
CA ARG A 52 40.17 -51.79 -32.04
C ARG A 52 40.66 -50.47 -32.62
N ALA A 53 41.98 -50.37 -32.78
CA ALA A 53 42.64 -49.32 -33.53
C ALA A 53 42.41 -49.55 -35.03
N ALA A 54 42.11 -48.48 -35.75
CA ALA A 54 42.30 -48.37 -37.19
C ALA A 54 43.08 -47.07 -37.46
N PRO A 55 44.10 -47.10 -38.34
CA PRO A 55 44.91 -45.93 -38.64
C PRO A 55 44.15 -45.05 -39.63
N VAL A 56 43.99 -43.77 -39.32
CA VAL A 56 43.42 -42.82 -40.27
C VAL A 56 44.28 -41.57 -40.28
N GLU A 57 45.09 -41.51 -41.33
CA GLU A 57 45.45 -40.35 -42.16
C GLU A 57 45.46 -38.97 -41.46
N VAL A 58 46.64 -38.37 -41.42
CA VAL A 58 46.86 -36.96 -41.12
C VAL A 58 46.22 -36.12 -42.22
N PRO A 59 45.13 -35.36 -41.98
CA PRO A 59 44.64 -34.43 -42.97
C PRO A 59 45.51 -33.17 -42.90
N MET A 60 45.92 -32.68 -44.07
CA MET A 60 46.39 -31.31 -44.23
C MET A 60 45.45 -30.36 -43.49
N LYS A 61 46.01 -29.49 -42.63
CA LYS A 61 45.28 -28.39 -41.97
C LYS A 61 44.49 -27.61 -43.02
N SER A 62 43.17 -27.81 -43.10
CA SER A 62 42.31 -26.84 -43.76
C SER A 62 42.41 -25.56 -42.94
N ILE A 63 42.77 -24.45 -43.58
CA ILE A 63 42.83 -23.15 -42.94
C ILE A 63 41.38 -22.78 -42.59
N MET A 64 41.00 -22.98 -41.33
CA MET A 64 39.69 -22.61 -40.81
C MET A 64 39.52 -21.10 -40.93
N SER A 65 38.39 -20.63 -41.44
CA SER A 65 38.07 -19.19 -41.50
C SER A 65 37.48 -18.70 -40.17
N GLN A 66 37.46 -17.38 -39.96
CA GLN A 66 36.84 -16.77 -38.76
C GLN A 66 35.34 -17.10 -38.63
N SER A 67 34.61 -17.13 -39.75
CA SER A 67 33.17 -17.47 -39.75
C SER A 67 32.94 -18.93 -39.35
N GLU A 68 33.73 -19.85 -39.89
CA GLU A 68 33.62 -21.27 -39.56
C GLU A 68 33.93 -21.55 -38.09
N LEU A 69 34.94 -20.86 -37.51
CA LEU A 69 35.23 -20.96 -36.09
C LEU A 69 34.06 -20.46 -35.23
N LEU A 70 33.42 -19.35 -35.62
CA LEU A 70 32.28 -18.81 -34.90
C LEU A 70 31.09 -19.79 -34.92
N ASP A 71 30.77 -20.39 -36.06
CA ASP A 71 29.68 -21.36 -36.20
C ASP A 71 29.88 -22.60 -35.33
N ILE A 72 31.12 -23.09 -35.24
CA ILE A 72 31.50 -24.18 -34.33
C ILE A 72 31.28 -23.77 -32.87
N LEU A 73 31.73 -22.58 -32.47
CA LEU A 73 31.59 -22.10 -31.08
C LEU A 73 30.15 -21.77 -30.68
N VAL A 74 29.27 -21.46 -31.64
CA VAL A 74 27.85 -21.22 -31.38
C VAL A 74 27.10 -22.52 -31.07
N THR A 75 27.50 -23.62 -31.72
CA THR A 75 26.83 -24.92 -31.60
C THR A 75 27.39 -25.81 -30.49
N ASP A 76 28.62 -25.53 -30.04
CA ASP A 76 29.27 -26.26 -28.95
C ASP A 76 28.99 -25.61 -27.59
N ASN A 77 28.76 -26.44 -26.58
CA ASN A 77 28.60 -26.04 -25.18
C ASN A 77 29.64 -26.73 -24.27
N ASP A 78 30.38 -27.72 -24.75
CA ASP A 78 31.34 -28.46 -23.94
C ASP A 78 32.58 -27.60 -23.60
N PRO A 79 32.88 -27.37 -22.30
CA PRO A 79 33.99 -26.51 -21.89
C PRO A 79 35.36 -26.89 -22.46
N ASP A 80 35.61 -28.18 -22.68
CA ASP A 80 36.91 -28.68 -23.12
C ASP A 80 37.07 -28.45 -24.62
N ARG A 81 36.03 -28.78 -25.41
CA ARG A 81 36.01 -28.53 -26.85
C ARG A 81 36.04 -27.03 -27.17
N LEU A 82 35.26 -26.22 -26.45
CA LEU A 82 35.27 -24.77 -26.60
C LEU A 82 36.67 -24.18 -26.37
N LEU A 83 37.37 -24.66 -25.34
CA LEU A 83 38.73 -24.23 -25.06
C LEU A 83 39.73 -24.72 -26.12
N GLN A 84 39.64 -25.98 -26.55
CA GLN A 84 40.49 -26.54 -27.60
C GLN A 84 40.33 -25.81 -28.93
N ASN A 85 39.10 -25.47 -29.32
CA ASN A 85 38.80 -24.75 -30.55
C ASN A 85 39.37 -23.33 -30.53
N ILE A 86 39.30 -22.63 -29.39
CA ILE A 86 39.95 -21.32 -29.24
C ILE A 86 41.47 -21.44 -29.25
N GLN A 87 42.04 -22.39 -28.50
CA GLN A 87 43.50 -22.54 -28.39
C GLN A 87 44.15 -22.97 -29.71
N SER A 88 43.47 -23.79 -30.50
CA SER A 88 43.99 -24.29 -31.79
C SER A 88 43.96 -23.24 -32.90
N ASN A 89 43.20 -22.15 -32.71
CA ASN A 89 42.96 -21.11 -33.73
C ASN A 89 43.28 -19.70 -33.21
N MET A 90 44.19 -19.56 -32.25
CA MET A 90 44.50 -18.29 -31.56
C MET A 90 44.80 -17.11 -32.50
N ASP A 91 45.36 -17.38 -33.68
CA ASP A 91 45.71 -16.36 -34.69
C ASP A 91 44.46 -15.72 -35.33
N LEU A 92 43.31 -16.40 -35.27
CA LEU A 92 42.04 -15.98 -35.86
C LEU A 92 41.03 -15.49 -34.80
N VAL A 93 41.35 -15.67 -33.51
CA VAL A 93 40.44 -15.39 -32.39
C VAL A 93 40.29 -13.89 -32.15
N GLU A 94 39.10 -13.40 -32.50
CA GLU A 94 38.59 -12.09 -32.07
C GLU A 94 37.76 -12.15 -30.78
N GLY A 95 37.45 -10.98 -30.22
CA GLY A 95 36.64 -10.85 -29.00
C GLY A 95 35.29 -11.59 -29.05
N GLN A 96 34.63 -11.61 -30.21
CA GLN A 96 33.35 -12.31 -30.39
C GLN A 96 33.43 -13.82 -30.14
N HIS A 97 34.53 -14.47 -30.56
CA HIS A 97 34.74 -15.91 -30.35
C HIS A 97 34.88 -16.23 -28.87
N ILE A 98 35.65 -15.42 -28.13
CA ILE A 98 35.88 -15.59 -26.69
C ILE A 98 34.56 -15.43 -25.92
N VAL A 99 33.77 -14.40 -26.23
CA VAL A 99 32.49 -14.17 -25.56
C VAL A 99 31.48 -15.27 -25.90
N THR A 100 31.48 -15.77 -27.15
CA THR A 100 30.62 -16.88 -27.56
C THR A 100 30.99 -18.15 -26.84
N ALA A 101 32.28 -18.49 -26.73
CA ALA A 101 32.73 -19.63 -25.95
C ALA A 101 32.37 -19.51 -24.46
N LEU A 102 32.53 -18.33 -23.86
CA LEU A 102 32.09 -18.07 -22.48
C LEU A 102 30.58 -18.23 -22.30
N LYS A 103 29.77 -17.88 -23.32
CA LYS A 103 28.32 -18.15 -23.32
C LYS A 103 28.02 -19.64 -23.45
N GLY A 104 28.74 -20.37 -24.29
CA GLY A 104 28.64 -21.83 -24.41
C GLY A 104 28.94 -22.52 -23.07
N MET A 105 30.03 -22.14 -22.41
CA MET A 105 30.35 -22.60 -21.06
C MET A 105 29.24 -22.25 -20.06
N GLN A 106 28.72 -21.02 -20.11
CA GLN A 106 27.59 -20.61 -19.26
C GLN A 106 26.37 -21.51 -19.48
N GLN A 107 26.06 -21.86 -20.72
CA GLN A 107 24.92 -22.71 -21.06
C GLN A 107 25.12 -24.14 -20.50
N PHE A 108 26.30 -24.72 -20.70
CA PHE A 108 26.63 -26.03 -20.14
C PHE A 108 26.46 -26.11 -18.63
N TYR A 109 26.93 -25.11 -17.88
CA TYR A 109 26.74 -25.11 -16.43
C TYR A 109 25.31 -24.79 -15.99
N LYS A 110 24.48 -24.14 -16.83
CA LYS A 110 23.03 -23.99 -16.56
C LYS A 110 22.29 -25.32 -16.69
N GLU A 111 22.69 -26.14 -17.64
CA GLU A 111 22.16 -27.49 -17.88
C GLU A 111 22.65 -28.47 -16.81
N ASN A 112 23.90 -28.31 -16.34
CA ASN A 112 24.54 -29.14 -15.32
C ASN A 112 24.49 -28.52 -13.91
N ARG A 113 23.27 -28.27 -13.40
CA ARG A 113 23.05 -27.58 -12.09
C ARG A 113 23.63 -28.27 -10.85
N HIS A 114 24.07 -29.52 -10.97
CA HIS A 114 24.72 -30.26 -9.89
C HIS A 114 26.13 -29.75 -9.61
N ILE A 115 26.79 -29.12 -10.60
CA ILE A 115 28.11 -28.51 -10.44
C ILE A 115 27.94 -27.18 -9.70
N THR A 116 28.61 -27.03 -8.57
CA THR A 116 28.56 -25.81 -7.78
C THR A 116 29.43 -24.71 -8.40
N PHE A 117 29.08 -23.44 -8.19
CA PHE A 117 29.91 -22.32 -8.67
C PHE A 117 31.34 -22.34 -8.13
N GLU A 118 31.58 -22.92 -6.95
CA GLU A 118 32.93 -23.07 -6.39
C GLU A 118 33.75 -24.13 -7.13
N GLU A 119 33.12 -25.20 -7.61
CA GLU A 119 33.77 -26.19 -8.49
C GLU A 119 34.07 -25.57 -9.86
N VAL A 120 33.17 -24.77 -10.42
CA VAL A 120 33.41 -24.06 -11.68
C VAL A 120 34.61 -23.11 -11.56
N LYS A 121 34.72 -22.34 -10.47
CA LYS A 121 35.87 -21.45 -10.24
C LYS A 121 37.20 -22.21 -10.09
N LYS A 122 37.18 -23.46 -9.63
CA LYS A 122 38.35 -24.34 -9.56
C LYS A 122 38.64 -25.07 -10.87
N SER A 123 37.70 -25.07 -11.81
CA SER A 123 37.87 -25.72 -13.11
C SER A 123 39.05 -25.13 -13.88
N ILE A 124 39.94 -26.00 -14.34
CA ILE A 124 41.08 -25.63 -15.18
C ILE A 124 40.59 -24.98 -16.48
N HIS A 125 39.50 -25.48 -17.06
CA HIS A 125 38.93 -24.97 -18.31
C HIS A 125 38.42 -23.54 -18.16
N PHE A 126 37.69 -23.26 -17.06
CA PHE A 126 37.21 -21.92 -16.76
C PHE A 126 38.36 -20.95 -16.51
N ASN A 127 39.34 -21.31 -15.67
CA ASN A 127 40.48 -20.46 -15.40
C ASN A 127 41.32 -20.17 -16.66
N LYS A 128 41.55 -21.17 -17.52
CA LYS A 128 42.23 -20.96 -18.81
C LYS A 128 41.44 -20.02 -19.73
N MET A 129 40.11 -20.15 -19.77
CA MET A 129 39.27 -19.24 -20.56
C MET A 129 39.33 -17.80 -20.02
N LEU A 130 39.34 -17.62 -18.70
CA LEU A 130 39.53 -16.31 -18.07
C LEU A 130 40.90 -15.70 -18.40
N MET A 131 41.98 -16.50 -18.43
CA MET A 131 43.30 -16.03 -18.87
C MET A 131 43.31 -15.60 -20.34
N ILE A 132 42.63 -16.34 -21.22
CA ILE A 132 42.50 -15.97 -22.64
C ILE A 132 41.72 -14.66 -22.78
N LEU A 133 40.64 -14.51 -22.00
CA LEU A 133 39.87 -13.27 -21.94
C LEU A 133 40.73 -12.09 -21.48
N GLU A 134 41.49 -12.24 -20.38
CA GLU A 134 42.37 -11.20 -19.85
C GLU A 134 43.38 -10.70 -20.90
N LYS A 135 43.98 -11.61 -21.66
CA LYS A 135 44.93 -11.27 -22.74
C LYS A 135 44.29 -10.52 -23.91
N ASN A 136 42.99 -10.67 -24.13
CA ASN A 136 42.28 -10.14 -25.29
C ASN A 136 41.24 -9.06 -24.93
N MET A 137 41.22 -8.57 -23.68
CA MET A 137 40.20 -7.63 -23.21
C MET A 137 40.08 -6.35 -24.03
N THR A 138 41.22 -5.82 -24.50
CA THR A 138 41.26 -4.57 -25.29
C THR A 138 40.62 -4.70 -26.66
N ARG A 139 40.38 -5.94 -27.14
CA ARG A 139 39.74 -6.23 -28.43
C ARG A 139 38.22 -6.39 -28.33
N LEU A 140 37.65 -6.28 -27.12
CA LEU A 140 36.21 -6.45 -26.92
C LEU A 140 35.45 -5.18 -27.32
N SER A 141 34.40 -5.34 -28.12
CA SER A 141 33.43 -4.26 -28.37
C SER A 141 32.54 -4.02 -27.14
N LEU A 142 31.88 -2.86 -27.06
CA LEU A 142 31.03 -2.52 -25.91
C LEU A 142 29.94 -3.59 -25.62
N PRO A 143 29.19 -4.10 -26.61
CA PRO A 143 28.24 -5.20 -26.37
C PRO A 143 28.92 -6.46 -25.82
N GLN A 144 30.12 -6.79 -26.31
CA GLN A 144 30.91 -7.92 -25.83
C GLN A 144 31.40 -7.71 -24.40
N VAL A 145 31.84 -6.50 -24.03
CA VAL A 145 32.23 -6.14 -22.66
C VAL A 145 31.06 -6.30 -21.71
N VAL A 146 29.88 -5.74 -22.06
CA VAL A 146 28.67 -5.87 -21.25
C VAL A 146 28.27 -7.34 -21.12
N GLN A 147 28.26 -8.10 -22.22
CA GLN A 147 27.91 -9.52 -22.18
C GLN A 147 28.91 -10.35 -21.35
N THR A 148 30.21 -10.06 -21.45
CA THR A 148 31.25 -10.67 -20.62
C THR A 148 30.98 -10.40 -19.14
N PHE A 149 30.68 -9.16 -18.77
CA PHE A 149 30.29 -8.81 -17.41
C PHE A 149 29.09 -9.64 -16.93
N ARG A 150 28.07 -9.85 -17.78
CA ARG A 150 26.91 -10.69 -17.45
C ARG A 150 27.31 -12.14 -17.15
N VAL A 151 28.23 -12.71 -17.91
CA VAL A 151 28.73 -14.08 -17.72
C VAL A 151 29.54 -14.19 -16.43
N LEU A 152 30.45 -13.24 -16.16
CA LEU A 152 31.24 -13.22 -14.92
C LEU A 152 30.36 -13.10 -13.67
N GLN A 153 29.31 -12.27 -13.72
CA GLN A 153 28.33 -12.16 -12.64
C GLN A 153 27.54 -13.45 -12.45
N PHE A 154 27.18 -14.16 -13.52
CA PHE A 154 26.51 -15.46 -13.43
C PHE A 154 27.35 -16.48 -12.65
N PHE A 155 28.65 -16.56 -12.93
CA PHE A 155 29.58 -17.43 -12.21
C PHE A 155 29.97 -16.91 -10.82
N LYS A 156 29.39 -15.79 -10.36
CA LYS A 156 29.70 -15.15 -9.07
C LYS A 156 31.21 -14.92 -8.89
N VAL A 157 31.89 -14.51 -9.96
CA VAL A 157 33.29 -14.08 -9.89
C VAL A 157 33.37 -12.87 -8.95
N GLN A 158 34.39 -12.85 -8.09
CA GLN A 158 34.50 -11.83 -7.05
C GLN A 158 34.60 -10.43 -7.67
N SER A 159 33.82 -9.49 -7.14
CA SER A 159 33.72 -8.13 -7.66
C SER A 159 35.07 -7.41 -7.70
N ASN A 160 35.94 -7.63 -6.71
CA ASN A 160 37.28 -7.04 -6.61
C ASN A 160 38.37 -7.78 -7.41
N SER A 161 38.03 -8.85 -8.13
CA SER A 161 39.00 -9.54 -8.99
C SER A 161 39.47 -8.61 -10.12
N ASN A 162 40.74 -8.78 -10.53
CA ASN A 162 41.34 -8.00 -11.61
C ASN A 162 40.50 -8.06 -12.89
N ILE A 163 40.01 -9.25 -13.24
CA ILE A 163 39.19 -9.44 -14.44
C ILE A 163 37.90 -8.63 -14.41
N VAL A 164 37.20 -8.60 -13.27
CA VAL A 164 35.96 -7.82 -13.12
C VAL A 164 36.27 -6.33 -13.09
N GLN A 165 37.34 -5.89 -12.40
CA GLN A 165 37.73 -4.48 -12.38
C GLN A 165 38.16 -3.98 -13.77
N SER A 166 38.87 -4.79 -14.57
CA SER A 166 39.23 -4.44 -15.94
C SER A 166 38.01 -4.31 -16.85
N ILE A 167 37.04 -5.22 -16.74
CA ILE A 167 35.76 -5.11 -17.47
C ILE A 167 34.97 -3.87 -17.05
N LEU A 168 34.91 -3.56 -15.74
CA LEU A 168 34.28 -2.34 -15.26
C LEU A 168 35.01 -1.08 -15.77
N GLN A 169 36.34 -1.10 -15.87
CA GLN A 169 37.10 0.02 -16.42
C GLN A 169 36.82 0.23 -17.91
N LEU A 170 36.65 -0.85 -18.69
CA LEU A 170 36.21 -0.75 -20.09
C LEU A 170 34.79 -0.15 -20.19
N ILE A 171 33.86 -0.59 -19.34
CA ILE A 171 32.50 -0.01 -19.27
C ILE A 171 32.56 1.48 -18.92
N ARG A 172 33.42 1.86 -17.97
CA ARG A 172 33.61 3.25 -17.57
C ARG A 172 34.14 4.11 -18.71
N ASN A 173 35.09 3.61 -19.49
CA ASN A 173 35.69 4.36 -20.61
C ASN A 173 34.70 4.57 -21.76
N SER A 174 33.79 3.61 -21.98
CA SER A 174 32.77 3.67 -23.04
C SER A 174 31.37 4.00 -22.51
N ILE A 175 31.28 4.64 -21.34
CA ILE A 175 30.00 4.82 -20.64
C ILE A 175 29.03 5.71 -21.44
N ASN A 176 29.56 6.71 -22.16
CA ASN A 176 28.78 7.64 -22.99
C ASN A 176 28.24 7.00 -24.27
N ASP A 177 28.76 5.84 -24.66
CA ASP A 177 28.37 5.11 -25.88
C ASP A 177 27.35 4.01 -25.59
N LEU A 178 27.02 3.79 -24.32
CA LEU A 178 26.02 2.79 -23.93
C LEU A 178 24.68 3.07 -24.61
N GLU A 179 23.97 2.00 -24.95
CA GLU A 179 22.56 2.07 -25.35
C GLU A 179 21.67 1.98 -24.12
N LEU A 180 20.42 2.44 -24.22
CA LEU A 180 19.46 2.42 -23.11
C LEU A 180 19.28 1.01 -22.50
N ASN A 181 19.19 -0.02 -23.34
CA ASN A 181 19.09 -1.41 -22.89
C ASN A 181 20.32 -1.88 -22.11
N HIS A 182 21.51 -1.40 -22.50
CA HIS A 182 22.74 -1.68 -21.77
C HIS A 182 22.76 -0.95 -20.42
N ILE A 183 22.30 0.30 -20.35
CA ILE A 183 22.16 1.07 -19.09
C ILE A 183 21.28 0.31 -18.09
N TYR A 184 20.07 -0.09 -18.49
CA TYR A 184 19.13 -0.81 -17.62
C TYR A 184 19.72 -2.12 -17.09
N SER A 185 20.29 -2.92 -18.01
CA SER A 185 20.88 -4.21 -17.66
C SER A 185 22.11 -4.08 -16.77
N LEU A 186 22.94 -3.05 -16.97
CA LEU A 186 24.14 -2.83 -16.17
C LEU A 186 23.75 -2.39 -14.75
N ASN A 187 22.84 -1.43 -14.63
CA ASN A 187 22.41 -0.91 -13.34
C ASN A 187 21.90 -2.03 -12.41
N ASN A 188 20.99 -2.88 -12.91
CA ASN A 188 20.43 -3.98 -12.12
C ASN A 188 21.52 -4.94 -11.62
N ARG A 189 22.55 -5.20 -12.43
CA ARG A 189 23.66 -6.08 -12.06
C ARG A 189 24.61 -5.43 -11.06
N LEU A 190 24.93 -4.15 -11.27
CA LEU A 190 25.76 -3.37 -10.35
C LEU A 190 25.13 -3.27 -8.96
N LYS A 191 23.79 -3.22 -8.86
CA LYS A 191 23.09 -3.26 -7.56
C LYS A 191 23.21 -4.60 -6.82
N THR A 192 23.34 -5.70 -7.55
CA THR A 192 23.40 -7.06 -6.95
C THR A 192 24.80 -7.51 -6.56
N MET A 193 25.84 -6.86 -7.07
CA MET A 193 27.23 -7.21 -6.77
C MET A 193 27.73 -6.54 -5.48
N ASN A 194 28.83 -7.06 -4.93
CA ASN A 194 29.50 -6.39 -3.82
C ASN A 194 30.10 -5.06 -4.33
N PRO A 195 29.87 -3.94 -3.62
CA PRO A 195 30.31 -2.64 -4.09
C PRO A 195 31.83 -2.53 -4.13
N THR A 196 32.34 -1.99 -5.23
CA THR A 196 33.71 -1.52 -5.42
C THR A 196 33.69 -0.06 -5.90
N PHE A 197 34.80 0.66 -5.74
CA PHE A 197 34.92 2.05 -6.19
C PHE A 197 34.48 2.25 -7.65
N LEU A 198 34.93 1.37 -8.56
CA LEU A 198 34.53 1.43 -9.97
C LEU A 198 33.03 1.16 -10.17
N SER A 199 32.47 0.16 -9.51
CA SER A 199 31.05 -0.15 -9.63
C SER A 199 30.14 0.96 -9.11
N GLU A 200 30.56 1.65 -8.03
CA GLU A 200 29.82 2.77 -7.48
C GLU A 200 29.94 4.00 -8.37
N ALA A 201 31.13 4.26 -8.91
CA ALA A 201 31.34 5.34 -9.89
C ALA A 201 30.47 5.15 -11.13
N ILE A 202 30.44 3.93 -11.70
CA ILE A 202 29.58 3.62 -12.85
C ILE A 202 28.10 3.76 -12.47
N ARG A 203 27.67 3.20 -11.33
CA ARG A 203 26.28 3.32 -10.86
C ARG A 203 25.86 4.79 -10.70
N THR A 204 26.77 5.65 -10.27
CA THR A 204 26.51 7.09 -10.11
C THR A 204 26.42 7.80 -11.46
N ALA A 205 27.19 7.36 -12.46
CA ALA A 205 27.21 7.96 -13.79
C ALA A 205 26.06 7.51 -14.70
N LEU A 206 25.56 6.28 -14.55
CA LEU A 206 24.50 5.73 -15.41
C LEU A 206 23.22 6.60 -15.47
N PRO A 207 22.69 7.15 -14.36
CA PRO A 207 21.56 8.08 -14.42
C PRO A 207 21.83 9.35 -15.25
N GLU A 208 23.04 9.91 -15.21
CA GLU A 208 23.39 11.10 -15.98
C GLU A 208 23.52 10.78 -17.48
N VAL A 209 24.13 9.65 -17.80
CA VAL A 209 24.21 9.15 -19.18
C VAL A 209 22.80 8.89 -19.74
N PHE A 210 21.93 8.28 -18.93
CA PHE A 210 20.53 8.09 -19.30
C PHE A 210 19.84 9.42 -19.62
N LYS A 211 19.97 10.44 -18.75
CA LYS A 211 19.36 11.77 -18.98
C LYS A 211 19.82 12.40 -20.29
N ALA A 212 21.11 12.28 -20.61
CA ALA A 212 21.67 12.85 -21.84
C ALA A 212 21.19 12.13 -23.11
N GLN A 213 20.92 10.83 -23.03
CA GLN A 213 20.63 10.01 -24.21
C GLN A 213 19.15 9.72 -24.45
N VAL A 214 18.32 9.67 -23.40
CA VAL A 214 16.95 9.12 -23.49
C VAL A 214 16.10 9.85 -24.53
N MET A 215 16.13 11.18 -24.58
CA MET A 215 15.34 11.94 -25.56
C MET A 215 15.84 11.78 -27.00
N LEU A 216 17.09 11.36 -27.19
CA LEU A 216 17.71 11.17 -28.51
C LEU A 216 17.56 9.73 -29.02
N LYS A 217 17.60 8.74 -28.12
CA LYS A 217 17.71 7.32 -28.46
C LYS A 217 16.46 6.49 -28.18
N VAL A 218 15.53 6.95 -27.32
CA VAL A 218 14.34 6.13 -27.01
C VAL A 218 13.38 6.16 -28.18
N ASP A 219 12.95 4.99 -28.62
CA ASP A 219 11.95 4.88 -29.66
C ASP A 219 10.54 5.02 -29.05
N ARG A 220 9.85 6.09 -29.44
CA ARG A 220 8.49 6.39 -28.97
C ARG A 220 7.41 5.50 -29.59
N ASP A 221 7.73 4.78 -30.65
CA ASP A 221 6.82 3.83 -31.29
C ASP A 221 6.96 2.42 -30.68
N HIS A 222 8.00 2.18 -29.87
CA HIS A 222 8.20 0.92 -29.15
C HIS A 222 7.82 1.02 -27.66
N ILE A 223 6.63 0.54 -27.32
CA ILE A 223 6.08 0.57 -25.94
C ILE A 223 7.01 -0.03 -24.87
N ASN A 224 7.79 -1.05 -25.22
CA ASN A 224 8.71 -1.69 -24.28
C ASN A 224 9.90 -0.79 -23.90
N GLU A 225 10.36 0.07 -24.80
CA GLU A 225 11.42 1.03 -24.51
C GLU A 225 10.92 2.13 -23.59
N LEU A 226 9.74 2.70 -23.90
CA LEU A 226 9.08 3.71 -23.06
C LEU A 226 8.82 3.19 -21.64
N LYS A 227 8.29 1.96 -21.53
CA LYS A 227 8.08 1.28 -20.23
C LYS A 227 9.39 1.11 -19.46
N SER A 228 10.45 0.67 -20.13
CA SER A 228 11.75 0.43 -19.49
C SER A 228 12.42 1.74 -19.05
N ALA A 229 12.30 2.79 -19.87
CA ALA A 229 12.77 4.13 -19.54
C ALA A 229 12.04 4.70 -18.33
N LEU A 230 10.71 4.60 -18.30
CA LEU A 230 9.89 5.05 -17.18
C LEU A 230 10.25 4.30 -15.89
N TRP A 231 10.35 2.96 -15.97
CA TRP A 231 10.75 2.14 -14.83
C TRP A 231 12.13 2.53 -14.30
N TYR A 232 13.11 2.70 -15.19
CA TYR A 232 14.46 3.11 -14.80
C TYR A 232 14.48 4.48 -14.11
N MET A 233 13.74 5.46 -14.64
CA MET A 233 13.60 6.78 -14.00
C MET A 233 13.05 6.67 -12.58
N THR A 234 12.04 5.83 -12.37
CA THR A 234 11.44 5.65 -11.04
C THR A 234 12.37 4.95 -10.08
N GLU A 235 13.08 3.91 -10.53
CA GLU A 235 13.98 3.12 -9.70
C GLU A 235 15.21 3.93 -9.25
N GLU A 236 15.75 4.77 -10.15
CA GLU A 236 16.87 5.68 -9.86
C GLU A 236 16.45 7.04 -9.30
N LYS A 237 15.14 7.25 -9.08
CA LYS A 237 14.56 8.51 -8.59
C LYS A 237 15.00 9.73 -9.41
N ILE A 238 15.04 9.58 -10.73
CA ILE A 238 15.42 10.64 -11.66
C ILE A 238 14.27 11.64 -11.76
N GLN A 239 14.47 12.82 -11.19
CA GLN A 239 13.54 13.94 -11.30
C GLN A 239 13.91 14.81 -12.50
N ASN A 240 13.23 14.59 -13.63
CA ASN A 240 13.34 15.45 -14.81
C ASN A 240 11.99 15.51 -15.52
N GLU A 241 11.30 16.64 -15.41
CA GLU A 241 9.95 16.83 -15.95
C GLU A 241 9.91 16.78 -17.48
N GLN A 242 10.94 17.26 -18.17
CA GLN A 242 11.00 17.25 -19.63
C GLN A 242 11.09 15.82 -20.17
N ILE A 243 11.98 15.00 -19.59
CA ILE A 243 12.11 13.58 -19.95
C ILE A 243 10.82 12.83 -19.61
N LEU A 244 10.24 13.11 -18.44
CA LEU A 244 9.01 12.46 -18.00
C LEU A 244 7.84 12.75 -18.94
N ASN A 245 7.64 14.03 -19.31
CA ASN A 245 6.65 14.44 -20.31
C ASN A 245 6.93 13.78 -21.66
N TYR A 246 8.19 13.75 -22.10
CA TYR A 246 8.56 13.13 -23.38
C TYR A 246 8.19 11.64 -23.43
N ILE A 247 8.42 10.91 -22.33
CA ILE A 247 8.05 9.49 -22.22
C ILE A 247 6.53 9.33 -22.16
N PHE A 248 5.82 10.11 -21.35
CA PHE A 248 4.36 10.00 -21.25
C PHE A 248 3.64 10.40 -22.53
N ASP A 249 4.09 11.46 -23.22
CA ASP A 249 3.57 11.83 -24.55
C ASP A 249 3.80 10.68 -25.56
N GLY A 250 4.81 9.83 -25.36
CA GLY A 250 5.00 8.59 -26.10
C GLY A 250 3.98 7.52 -25.72
N LEU A 251 3.81 7.28 -24.41
CA LEU A 251 2.87 6.30 -23.86
C LEU A 251 1.41 6.59 -24.25
N GLU A 252 1.03 7.86 -24.33
CA GLU A 252 -0.31 8.29 -24.76
C GLU A 252 -0.66 7.81 -26.18
N LYS A 253 0.33 7.75 -27.09
CA LYS A 253 0.11 7.21 -28.45
C LYS A 253 -0.27 5.74 -28.45
N HIS A 254 0.18 4.99 -27.44
CA HIS A 254 -0.02 3.54 -27.30
C HIS A 254 -1.21 3.17 -26.43
N LYS A 255 -2.00 4.14 -25.95
CA LYS A 255 -3.08 3.88 -24.97
C LYS A 255 -4.08 2.80 -25.41
N LYS A 256 -4.36 2.70 -26.71
CA LYS A 256 -5.31 1.73 -27.27
C LYS A 256 -4.73 0.31 -27.42
N ASN A 257 -3.41 0.18 -27.49
CA ASN A 257 -2.70 -1.06 -27.80
C ASN A 257 -1.82 -1.53 -26.63
N LEU A 258 -2.09 -1.02 -25.42
CA LEU A 258 -1.30 -1.36 -24.25
C LEU A 258 -1.65 -2.79 -23.78
N ASN A 259 -0.64 -3.63 -23.61
CA ASN A 259 -0.84 -4.98 -23.07
C ASN A 259 -0.85 -4.96 -21.52
N PRO A 260 -1.46 -5.96 -20.86
CA PRO A 260 -1.60 -6.00 -19.40
C PRO A 260 -0.26 -5.97 -18.64
N ILE A 261 0.78 -6.61 -19.17
CA ILE A 261 2.10 -6.64 -18.53
C ILE A 261 2.72 -5.24 -18.55
N ALA A 262 2.64 -4.53 -19.67
CA ALA A 262 3.12 -3.16 -19.79
C ALA A 262 2.30 -2.21 -18.90
N ALA A 263 0.96 -2.37 -18.88
CA ALA A 263 0.06 -1.60 -18.02
C ALA A 263 0.45 -1.69 -16.54
N LYS A 264 0.68 -2.90 -16.02
CA LYS A 264 1.16 -3.12 -14.64
C LYS A 264 2.42 -2.32 -14.34
N HIS A 265 3.45 -2.42 -15.20
CA HIS A 265 4.72 -1.74 -14.96
C HIS A 265 4.57 -0.21 -15.02
N ILE A 266 3.84 0.30 -16.01
CA ILE A 266 3.57 1.75 -16.13
C ILE A 266 2.80 2.25 -14.91
N TYR A 267 1.76 1.54 -14.49
CA TYR A 267 0.97 1.91 -13.32
C TYR A 267 1.79 1.94 -12.03
N LEU A 268 2.59 0.90 -11.78
CA LEU A 268 3.49 0.86 -10.62
C LEU A 268 4.55 1.97 -10.70
N SER A 269 5.16 2.21 -11.86
CA SER A 269 6.07 3.35 -12.06
C SER A 269 5.40 4.66 -11.69
N MET A 270 4.16 4.88 -12.15
CA MET A 270 3.39 6.08 -11.79
C MET A 270 3.14 6.17 -10.28
N CYS A 271 2.88 5.06 -9.60
CA CYS A 271 2.77 5.03 -8.14
C CYS A 271 4.08 5.44 -7.42
N TYR A 272 5.24 5.25 -8.05
CA TYR A 272 6.54 5.64 -7.47
C TYR A 272 6.97 7.07 -7.81
N LEU A 273 6.28 7.77 -8.70
CA LEU A 273 6.60 9.15 -9.05
C LEU A 273 6.11 10.14 -8.00
N GLU A 274 6.94 11.13 -7.68
CA GLU A 274 6.58 12.22 -6.76
C GLU A 274 5.47 13.09 -7.33
N THR A 275 5.59 13.48 -8.60
CA THR A 275 4.62 14.29 -9.32
C THR A 275 4.28 13.65 -10.66
N ILE A 276 2.99 13.65 -11.00
CA ILE A 276 2.50 13.25 -12.33
C ILE A 276 1.74 14.44 -12.88
N PRO A 277 2.12 14.96 -14.06
CA PRO A 277 1.36 16.02 -14.71
C PRO A 277 -0.10 15.58 -14.93
N PRO A 278 -1.12 16.39 -14.56
CA PRO A 278 -2.53 16.00 -14.68
C PRO A 278 -2.92 15.55 -16.09
N LYS A 279 -2.29 16.10 -17.13
CA LYS A 279 -2.50 15.70 -18.53
C LYS A 279 -2.28 14.20 -18.79
N HIS A 280 -1.40 13.56 -18.01
CA HIS A 280 -1.02 12.16 -18.20
C HIS A 280 -1.81 11.17 -17.33
N MET A 281 -2.78 11.66 -16.55
CA MET A 281 -3.58 10.79 -15.68
C MET A 281 -4.46 9.81 -16.47
N GLU A 282 -4.81 10.12 -17.72
CA GLU A 282 -5.53 9.18 -18.59
C GLU A 282 -4.75 7.86 -18.76
N VAL A 283 -3.42 7.91 -18.83
CA VAL A 283 -2.56 6.72 -18.94
C VAL A 283 -2.70 5.82 -17.71
N ALA A 284 -2.75 6.41 -16.51
CA ALA A 284 -2.98 5.66 -15.27
C ALA A 284 -4.36 5.00 -15.27
N ILE A 285 -5.41 5.70 -15.69
CA ILE A 285 -6.77 5.17 -15.74
C ILE A 285 -6.86 3.99 -16.72
N VAL A 286 -6.31 4.15 -17.93
CA VAL A 286 -6.25 3.06 -18.93
C VAL A 286 -5.47 1.86 -18.40
N ALA A 287 -4.33 2.09 -17.74
CA ALA A 287 -3.54 1.02 -17.15
C ALA A 287 -4.31 0.28 -16.04
N GLN A 288 -5.02 1.01 -15.17
CA GLN A 288 -5.87 0.42 -14.13
C GLN A 288 -6.98 -0.45 -14.71
N ASN A 289 -7.68 0.02 -15.75
CA ASN A 289 -8.74 -0.76 -16.41
C ASN A 289 -8.19 -2.03 -17.04
N LEU A 290 -7.05 -1.95 -17.74
CA LEU A 290 -6.39 -3.14 -18.30
C LEU A 290 -5.95 -4.14 -17.23
N ILE A 291 -5.44 -3.65 -16.09
CA ILE A 291 -5.10 -4.51 -14.95
C ILE A 291 -6.36 -5.18 -14.39
N LEU A 292 -7.46 -4.42 -14.28
CA LEU A 292 -8.73 -4.91 -13.79
C LEU A 292 -9.29 -6.04 -14.68
N ASP A 293 -9.30 -5.82 -15.99
CA ASP A 293 -9.82 -6.76 -16.98
C ASP A 293 -8.98 -8.05 -17.10
N ASN A 294 -7.71 -8.00 -16.66
CA ASN A 294 -6.74 -9.09 -16.80
C ASN A 294 -6.13 -9.52 -15.47
N CYS A 295 -6.84 -9.30 -14.37
CA CYS A 295 -6.32 -9.52 -13.01
C CYS A 295 -5.84 -10.96 -12.77
N GLU A 296 -6.48 -11.95 -13.39
CA GLU A 296 -6.12 -13.38 -13.31
C GLU A 296 -4.70 -13.68 -13.83
N MET A 297 -4.16 -12.85 -14.74
CA MET A 297 -2.84 -13.08 -15.32
C MET A 297 -1.68 -12.81 -14.33
N PHE A 298 -1.93 -12.03 -13.28
CA PHE A 298 -0.88 -11.62 -12.35
C PHE A 298 -0.77 -12.61 -11.20
N LYS A 299 0.43 -12.74 -10.63
CA LYS A 299 0.65 -13.55 -9.43
C LYS A 299 0.18 -12.79 -8.19
N THR A 300 -0.17 -13.50 -7.13
CA THR A 300 -0.65 -12.94 -5.85
C THR A 300 0.24 -11.82 -5.31
N HIS A 301 1.57 -12.02 -5.30
CA HIS A 301 2.51 -11.01 -4.81
C HIS A 301 2.52 -9.72 -5.65
N GLU A 302 2.24 -9.81 -6.95
CA GLU A 302 2.14 -8.65 -7.84
C GLU A 302 0.84 -7.89 -7.57
N LYS A 303 -0.28 -8.60 -7.38
CA LYS A 303 -1.56 -8.00 -6.98
C LYS A 303 -1.44 -7.27 -5.64
N VAL A 304 -0.83 -7.92 -4.64
CA VAL A 304 -0.53 -7.32 -3.33
C VAL A 304 0.30 -6.06 -3.47
N CYS A 305 1.35 -6.09 -4.30
CA CYS A 305 2.17 -4.91 -4.58
C CYS A 305 1.34 -3.76 -5.15
N MET A 306 0.53 -4.04 -6.18
CA MET A 306 -0.36 -3.03 -6.79
C MET A 306 -1.33 -2.44 -5.77
N ILE A 307 -1.98 -3.25 -4.95
CA ILE A 307 -2.89 -2.78 -3.89
C ILE A 307 -2.14 -1.85 -2.93
N ILE A 308 -0.99 -2.29 -2.41
CA ILE A 308 -0.22 -1.52 -1.43
C ILE A 308 0.23 -0.16 -1.99
N GLU A 309 0.76 -0.14 -3.20
CA GLU A 309 1.24 1.11 -3.81
C GLU A 309 0.06 2.05 -4.14
N THR A 310 -1.07 1.51 -4.59
CA THR A 310 -2.32 2.29 -4.78
C THR A 310 -2.75 2.96 -3.48
N LEU A 311 -2.83 2.19 -2.39
CA LEU A 311 -3.28 2.71 -1.09
C LEU A 311 -2.33 3.75 -0.52
N LYS A 312 -1.01 3.62 -0.75
CA LYS A 312 -0.03 4.65 -0.38
C LYS A 312 -0.25 5.96 -1.14
N MET A 313 -0.52 5.87 -2.45
CA MET A 313 -0.78 7.06 -3.27
C MET A 313 -2.01 7.81 -2.79
N VAL A 314 -3.10 7.09 -2.54
CA VAL A 314 -4.33 7.68 -2.00
C VAL A 314 -4.09 8.28 -0.62
N ALA A 315 -3.36 7.60 0.26
CA ALA A 315 -3.00 8.12 1.58
C ALA A 315 -2.10 9.38 1.53
N SER A 316 -1.37 9.59 0.42
CA SER A 316 -0.59 10.80 0.16
C SER A 316 -1.41 11.96 -0.41
N GLY A 317 -2.72 11.78 -0.60
CA GLY A 317 -3.64 12.79 -1.13
C GLY A 317 -3.79 12.78 -2.65
N LYS A 318 -3.28 11.76 -3.34
CA LYS A 318 -3.42 11.60 -4.81
C LYS A 318 -4.69 10.82 -5.11
N GLU A 319 -5.82 11.52 -4.98
CA GLU A 319 -7.17 10.98 -5.05
C GLU A 319 -7.48 10.36 -6.42
N GLU A 320 -6.78 10.76 -7.48
CA GLU A 320 -6.94 10.23 -8.83
C GLU A 320 -6.52 8.76 -8.97
N PHE A 321 -5.75 8.24 -8.00
CA PHE A 321 -5.39 6.82 -7.94
C PHE A 321 -6.44 5.97 -7.21
N TYR A 322 -7.44 6.59 -6.58
CA TYR A 322 -8.44 5.86 -5.84
C TYR A 322 -9.46 5.20 -6.78
N ASN A 323 -9.29 3.90 -7.00
CA ASN A 323 -10.23 3.08 -7.74
C ASN A 323 -10.72 1.92 -6.84
N PRO A 324 -11.90 2.05 -6.22
CA PRO A 324 -12.39 1.04 -5.28
C PRO A 324 -12.61 -0.31 -5.97
N ILE A 325 -13.08 -0.32 -7.22
CA ILE A 325 -13.34 -1.55 -7.98
C ILE A 325 -12.05 -2.32 -8.23
N LEU A 326 -10.97 -1.62 -8.60
CA LEU A 326 -9.64 -2.22 -8.78
C LEU A 326 -9.13 -2.83 -7.47
N ILE A 327 -9.19 -2.07 -6.37
CA ILE A 327 -8.74 -2.52 -5.05
C ILE A 327 -9.51 -3.78 -4.63
N ASP A 328 -10.84 -3.75 -4.72
CA ASP A 328 -11.71 -4.84 -4.31
C ASP A 328 -11.53 -6.10 -5.16
N ASN A 329 -11.39 -5.96 -6.48
CA ASN A 329 -11.18 -7.12 -7.37
C ASN A 329 -9.80 -7.76 -7.19
N LEU A 330 -8.73 -6.96 -7.06
CA LEU A 330 -7.40 -7.50 -6.78
C LEU A 330 -7.38 -8.22 -5.43
N LEU A 331 -8.03 -7.65 -4.40
CA LEU A 331 -8.12 -8.27 -3.09
C LEU A 331 -8.93 -9.57 -3.10
N LYS A 332 -10.06 -9.59 -3.80
CA LYS A 332 -10.89 -10.78 -3.96
C LYS A 332 -10.07 -11.95 -4.51
N GLN A 333 -9.29 -11.71 -5.57
CA GLN A 333 -8.44 -12.75 -6.13
C GLN A 333 -7.30 -13.17 -5.20
N CYS A 334 -6.65 -12.22 -4.52
CA CYS A 334 -5.63 -12.56 -3.52
C CYS A 334 -6.20 -13.47 -2.43
N ILE A 335 -7.39 -13.18 -1.92
CA ILE A 335 -8.06 -13.99 -0.90
C ILE A 335 -8.39 -15.40 -1.43
N GLN A 336 -8.85 -15.51 -2.67
CA GLN A 336 -9.11 -16.82 -3.31
C GLN A 336 -7.82 -17.65 -3.51
N GLU A 337 -6.68 -16.99 -3.64
CA GLU A 337 -5.34 -17.59 -3.77
C GLU A 337 -4.63 -17.80 -2.42
N ASP A 338 -5.36 -17.77 -1.29
CA ASP A 338 -4.84 -17.93 0.07
C ASP A 338 -3.80 -16.86 0.46
N LEU A 339 -4.25 -15.59 0.49
CA LEU A 339 -3.42 -14.44 0.86
C LEU A 339 -2.81 -14.59 2.26
N ASP A 340 -1.49 -14.55 2.34
CA ASP A 340 -0.77 -14.56 3.62
C ASP A 340 -1.30 -13.52 4.64
N TYR A 341 -1.39 -13.93 5.91
CA TYR A 341 -1.88 -13.11 7.02
C TYR A 341 -1.17 -11.74 7.15
N LYS A 342 0.16 -11.71 6.99
CA LYS A 342 0.96 -10.47 7.17
C LYS A 342 0.59 -9.41 6.13
N PRO A 343 0.66 -9.69 4.81
CA PRO A 343 0.14 -8.80 3.78
C PRO A 343 -1.33 -8.41 3.99
N ALA A 344 -2.21 -9.38 4.32
CA ALA A 344 -3.63 -9.11 4.54
C ALA A 344 -3.87 -8.09 5.66
N MET A 345 -3.18 -8.23 6.80
CA MET A 345 -3.28 -7.30 7.93
C MET A 345 -2.70 -5.91 7.60
N TYR A 346 -1.60 -5.87 6.84
CA TYR A 346 -1.02 -4.60 6.37
C TYR A 346 -1.96 -3.84 5.44
N ILE A 347 -2.60 -4.55 4.51
CA ILE A 347 -3.62 -4.00 3.62
C ILE A 347 -4.79 -3.49 4.46
N LEU A 348 -5.33 -4.29 5.39
CA LEU A 348 -6.44 -3.88 6.25
C LEU A 348 -6.14 -2.57 7.00
N ASN A 349 -4.94 -2.45 7.59
CA ASN A 349 -4.52 -1.22 8.26
C ASN A 349 -4.54 -0.01 7.31
N SER A 350 -4.14 -0.21 6.06
CA SER A 350 -4.13 0.84 5.04
C SER A 350 -5.55 1.21 4.62
N LEU A 351 -6.43 0.24 4.42
CA LEU A 351 -7.85 0.47 4.13
C LEU A 351 -8.56 1.22 5.25
N ASN A 352 -8.30 0.87 6.51
CA ASN A 352 -8.88 1.52 7.69
C ASN A 352 -8.55 3.01 7.75
N LYS A 353 -7.31 3.40 7.41
CA LYS A 353 -6.88 4.80 7.36
C LYS A 353 -7.58 5.62 6.27
N LEU A 354 -7.97 4.94 5.18
CA LEU A 354 -8.71 5.54 4.07
C LEU A 354 -10.23 5.43 4.24
N HIS A 355 -10.69 4.81 5.32
CA HIS A 355 -12.09 4.44 5.53
C HIS A 355 -12.70 3.62 4.37
N HIS A 356 -11.87 2.91 3.60
CA HIS A 356 -12.34 1.97 2.59
C HIS A 356 -12.71 0.65 3.29
N ILE A 357 -13.92 0.16 3.02
CA ILE A 357 -14.47 -1.04 3.65
C ILE A 357 -14.40 -2.21 2.67
N ASN A 358 -13.71 -3.27 3.06
CA ASN A 358 -13.71 -4.53 2.35
C ASN A 358 -14.16 -5.65 3.30
N GLN A 359 -15.44 -6.03 3.21
CA GLN A 359 -16.04 -7.02 4.12
C GLN A 359 -15.47 -8.43 3.92
N HIS A 360 -15.07 -8.78 2.69
CA HIS A 360 -14.47 -10.08 2.38
C HIS A 360 -13.11 -10.27 3.07
N LEU A 361 -12.26 -9.25 3.07
CA LEU A 361 -10.99 -9.26 3.80
C LEU A 361 -11.20 -9.36 5.32
N LEU A 362 -12.22 -8.67 5.84
CA LEU A 362 -12.59 -8.76 7.25
C LEU A 362 -13.05 -10.17 7.64
N GLU A 363 -13.91 -10.80 6.84
CA GLU A 363 -14.35 -12.18 7.07
C GLU A 363 -13.17 -13.16 7.01
N TYR A 364 -12.32 -13.01 5.98
CA TYR A 364 -11.11 -13.82 5.79
C TYR A 364 -10.16 -13.74 6.98
N LEU A 365 -9.80 -12.51 7.40
CA LEU A 365 -8.92 -12.29 8.55
C LEU A 365 -9.57 -12.78 9.86
N SER A 366 -10.88 -12.61 10.02
CA SER A 366 -11.62 -13.08 11.20
C SER A 366 -11.58 -14.59 11.30
N HIS A 367 -11.72 -15.30 10.18
CA HIS A 367 -11.60 -16.75 10.12
C HIS A 367 -10.18 -17.20 10.51
N ILE A 368 -9.14 -16.67 9.86
CA ILE A 368 -7.74 -17.00 10.15
C ILE A 368 -7.37 -16.74 11.62
N CYS A 369 -7.77 -15.59 12.17
CA CYS A 369 -7.48 -15.26 13.57
C CYS A 369 -8.22 -16.18 14.55
N CYS A 370 -9.40 -16.69 14.17
CA CYS A 370 -10.14 -17.65 14.98
C CYS A 370 -9.51 -19.05 14.92
N GLU A 371 -8.96 -19.46 13.78
CA GLU A 371 -8.29 -20.76 13.62
C GLU A 371 -6.90 -20.77 14.28
N ASN A 372 -6.17 -19.66 14.20
CA ASN A 372 -4.85 -19.51 14.79
C ASN A 372 -4.74 -18.19 15.60
N PRO A 373 -5.33 -18.14 16.82
CA PRO A 373 -5.32 -16.95 17.69
C PRO A 373 -3.93 -16.32 17.95
N PRO A 374 -2.83 -17.09 18.11
CA PRO A 374 -1.50 -16.52 18.25
C PRO A 374 -1.06 -15.55 17.14
N LEU A 375 -1.67 -15.59 15.96
CA LEU A 375 -1.39 -14.62 14.89
C LEU A 375 -1.66 -13.17 15.30
N LEU A 376 -2.65 -12.94 16.18
CA LEU A 376 -2.93 -11.62 16.71
C LEU A 376 -1.78 -11.06 17.56
N ASN A 377 -0.92 -11.92 18.12
CA ASN A 377 0.23 -11.52 18.93
C ASN A 377 1.51 -11.26 18.11
N THR A 378 1.50 -11.60 16.82
CA THR A 378 2.67 -11.37 15.96
C THR A 378 3.03 -9.89 15.81
N HIS A 379 2.08 -8.99 16.09
CA HIS A 379 2.32 -7.56 16.18
C HIS A 379 1.31 -6.92 17.15
N PRO A 380 1.72 -6.02 18.06
CA PRO A 380 0.85 -5.48 19.12
C PRO A 380 -0.43 -4.82 18.61
N LEU A 381 -0.39 -4.23 17.41
CA LEU A 381 -1.54 -3.50 16.85
C LEU A 381 -2.51 -4.35 16.00
N ASN A 382 -2.28 -5.66 15.87
CA ASN A 382 -3.14 -6.50 15.01
C ASN A 382 -4.60 -6.55 15.52
N VAL A 383 -4.80 -6.76 16.82
CA VAL A 383 -6.13 -6.75 17.45
C VAL A 383 -6.83 -5.41 17.20
N SER A 384 -6.13 -4.31 17.43
CA SER A 384 -6.65 -2.96 17.18
C SER A 384 -7.01 -2.75 15.71
N THR A 385 -6.16 -3.20 14.79
CA THR A 385 -6.38 -3.08 13.33
C THR A 385 -7.63 -3.85 12.90
N LEU A 386 -7.80 -5.08 13.39
CA LEU A 386 -8.95 -5.91 13.07
C LEU A 386 -10.24 -5.30 13.61
N LEU A 387 -10.26 -4.92 14.90
CA LEU A 387 -11.43 -4.30 15.54
C LEU A 387 -11.80 -2.96 14.90
N HIS A 388 -10.82 -2.15 14.53
CA HIS A 388 -11.05 -0.90 13.81
C HIS A 388 -11.69 -1.15 12.45
N GLY A 389 -11.25 -2.17 11.71
CA GLY A 389 -11.84 -2.55 10.43
C GLY A 389 -13.29 -3.02 10.55
N LEU A 390 -13.57 -3.92 11.50
CA LEU A 390 -14.92 -4.39 11.79
C LEU A 390 -15.85 -3.24 12.21
N SER A 391 -15.36 -2.34 13.07
CA SER A 391 -16.10 -1.17 13.54
C SER A 391 -16.36 -0.15 12.42
N ASN A 392 -15.38 0.09 11.54
CA ASN A 392 -15.58 0.94 10.36
C ASN A 392 -16.63 0.36 9.41
N ALA A 393 -16.62 -0.96 9.24
CA ALA A 393 -17.59 -1.67 8.41
C ALA A 393 -18.97 -1.84 9.07
N ASN A 394 -19.11 -1.50 10.35
CA ASN A 394 -20.27 -1.88 11.17
C ASN A 394 -20.63 -3.37 10.99
N TYR A 395 -19.61 -4.22 10.98
CA TYR A 395 -19.73 -5.60 10.56
C TYR A 395 -19.32 -6.56 11.67
N LYS A 396 -20.11 -7.62 11.85
CA LYS A 396 -19.81 -8.75 12.74
C LYS A 396 -19.69 -10.01 11.89
N PRO A 397 -18.52 -10.65 11.84
CA PRO A 397 -18.30 -11.84 11.02
C PRO A 397 -19.09 -13.04 11.53
N SER A 398 -19.19 -14.10 10.73
CA SER A 398 -19.87 -15.34 11.13
C SER A 398 -19.28 -15.95 12.43
N SER A 399 -17.98 -15.79 12.62
CA SER A 399 -17.22 -16.24 13.79
C SER A 399 -17.19 -15.22 14.96
N TRP A 400 -18.04 -14.19 14.94
CA TRP A 400 -17.95 -13.04 15.85
C TRP A 400 -17.84 -13.40 17.33
N LYS A 401 -18.66 -14.32 17.85
CA LYS A 401 -18.60 -14.73 19.28
C LYS A 401 -17.23 -15.30 19.66
N LYS A 402 -16.62 -16.11 18.78
CA LYS A 402 -15.29 -16.66 18.99
C LYS A 402 -14.23 -15.56 18.90
N LEU A 403 -14.37 -14.68 17.91
CA LEU A 403 -13.47 -13.55 17.72
C LEU A 403 -13.52 -12.56 18.90
N GLN A 404 -14.69 -12.30 19.48
CA GLN A 404 -14.85 -11.47 20.69
C GLN A 404 -13.98 -11.99 21.83
N LYS A 405 -14.12 -13.29 22.15
CA LYS A 405 -13.34 -13.94 23.20
C LYS A 405 -11.83 -13.81 22.93
N VAL A 406 -11.41 -14.20 21.72
CA VAL A 406 -10.01 -14.12 21.31
C VAL A 406 -9.49 -12.67 21.35
N SER A 407 -10.28 -11.68 20.94
CA SER A 407 -9.88 -10.27 20.96
C SER A 407 -9.68 -9.77 22.39
N LEU A 408 -10.59 -10.12 23.31
CA LEU A 408 -10.50 -9.73 24.73
C LEU A 408 -9.30 -10.36 25.43
N GLU A 409 -8.93 -11.60 25.09
CA GLU A 409 -7.74 -12.25 25.65
C GLU A 409 -6.44 -11.52 25.27
N HIS A 410 -6.41 -10.91 24.08
CA HIS A 410 -5.22 -10.25 23.53
C HIS A 410 -5.22 -8.73 23.69
N ILE A 411 -6.35 -8.13 24.09
CA ILE A 411 -6.48 -6.66 24.18
C ILE A 411 -5.55 -6.04 25.23
N TYR A 412 -5.24 -6.79 26.29
CA TYR A 412 -4.34 -6.35 27.36
C TYR A 412 -2.85 -6.38 26.95
N LEU A 413 -2.53 -6.88 25.76
CA LEU A 413 -1.16 -6.83 25.18
C LEU A 413 -0.92 -5.53 24.39
N LEU A 414 -1.91 -4.64 24.31
CA LEU A 414 -1.79 -3.38 23.61
C LEU A 414 -0.75 -2.46 24.29
N PRO A 415 0.03 -1.70 23.51
CA PRO A 415 1.21 -1.00 24.02
C PRO A 415 0.91 0.27 24.82
N ASN A 416 -0.31 0.81 24.74
CA ASN A 416 -0.69 2.03 25.44
C ASN A 416 -2.20 2.16 25.64
N ASP A 417 -2.56 2.93 26.67
CA ASP A 417 -3.93 3.20 27.12
C ASP A 417 -4.80 3.88 26.05
N VAL A 418 -4.19 4.72 25.21
CA VAL A 418 -4.89 5.40 24.12
C VAL A 418 -5.43 4.38 23.11
N THR A 419 -4.58 3.43 22.70
CA THR A 419 -4.96 2.34 21.79
C THR A 419 -5.98 1.42 22.44
N LEU A 420 -5.83 1.16 23.75
CA LEU A 420 -6.77 0.36 24.53
C LEU A 420 -8.17 0.99 24.55
N ALA A 421 -8.27 2.29 24.78
CA ALA A 421 -9.54 3.03 24.76
C ALA A 421 -10.20 3.03 23.37
N TYR A 422 -9.42 3.21 22.29
CA TYR A 422 -9.96 3.04 20.93
C TYR A 422 -10.53 1.65 20.73
N CYS A 423 -9.81 0.60 21.15
CA CYS A 423 -10.29 -0.77 21.02
C CYS A 423 -11.55 -1.03 21.86
N ALA A 424 -11.63 -0.49 23.08
CA ALA A 424 -12.82 -0.56 23.91
C ALA A 424 -14.02 0.11 23.23
N LEU A 425 -13.82 1.28 22.60
CA LEU A 425 -14.89 1.94 21.83
C LEU A 425 -15.33 1.09 20.65
N HIS A 426 -14.39 0.50 19.90
CA HIS A 426 -14.71 -0.39 18.78
C HIS A 426 -15.46 -1.65 19.23
N LEU A 427 -15.06 -2.26 20.34
CA LEU A 427 -15.76 -3.41 20.93
C LEU A 427 -17.18 -3.03 21.37
N LEU A 428 -17.32 -1.91 22.08
CA LEU A 428 -18.63 -1.42 22.55
C LEU A 428 -19.57 -1.13 21.38
N ALA A 429 -19.04 -0.50 20.31
CA ALA A 429 -19.77 -0.23 19.09
C ALA A 429 -20.21 -1.50 18.35
N LEU A 430 -19.50 -2.62 18.56
CA LEU A 430 -19.83 -3.95 18.02
C LEU A 430 -20.62 -4.81 19.03
N ASP A 431 -21.25 -4.20 20.03
CA ASP A 431 -22.01 -4.85 21.11
C ASP A 431 -21.18 -5.87 21.90
N CYS A 432 -19.94 -5.52 22.20
CA CYS A 432 -19.07 -6.28 23.09
C CYS A 432 -18.69 -5.41 24.29
N PHE A 433 -19.48 -5.51 25.37
CA PHE A 433 -19.20 -4.84 26.63
C PHE A 433 -18.37 -5.72 27.56
N ASP A 434 -17.23 -5.19 28.03
CA ASP A 434 -16.41 -5.82 29.07
C ASP A 434 -16.21 -4.84 30.23
N SER A 435 -16.85 -5.12 31.36
CA SER A 435 -16.84 -4.24 32.53
C SER A 435 -15.44 -4.03 33.12
N LYS A 436 -14.55 -5.04 33.03
CA LYS A 436 -13.18 -4.94 33.55
C LYS A 436 -12.33 -4.00 32.71
N LEU A 437 -12.43 -4.09 31.39
CA LEU A 437 -11.76 -3.21 30.43
C LEU A 437 -12.22 -1.76 30.62
N ILE A 438 -13.53 -1.52 30.72
CA ILE A 438 -14.07 -0.17 30.96
C ILE A 438 -13.61 0.37 32.31
N SER A 439 -13.67 -0.45 33.36
CA SER A 439 -13.18 -0.07 34.70
C SER A 439 -11.71 0.33 34.68
N HIS A 440 -10.89 -0.42 33.95
CA HIS A 440 -9.48 -0.11 33.80
C HIS A 440 -9.28 1.25 33.10
N ILE A 441 -9.95 1.49 31.96
CA ILE A 441 -9.81 2.73 31.19
C ILE A 441 -10.29 3.95 31.99
N PHE A 442 -11.42 3.84 32.69
CA PHE A 442 -11.98 4.95 33.47
C PHE A 442 -11.19 5.24 34.76
N ALA A 443 -10.42 4.28 35.27
CA ALA A 443 -9.52 4.50 36.41
C ALA A 443 -8.23 5.26 36.04
N ILE A 444 -7.90 5.41 34.75
CA ILE A 444 -6.68 6.09 34.31
C ILE A 444 -6.83 7.59 34.56
N HIS A 445 -5.89 8.17 35.30
CA HIS A 445 -5.83 9.61 35.51
C HIS A 445 -5.48 10.32 34.22
N GLN A 446 -6.37 11.19 33.76
CA GLN A 446 -6.24 11.88 32.48
C GLN A 446 -6.48 13.37 32.64
N ILE A 447 -5.58 14.16 32.08
CA ILE A 447 -5.63 15.61 32.18
C ILE A 447 -6.18 16.16 30.85
N PRO A 448 -7.39 16.74 30.81
CA PRO A 448 -8.09 17.11 29.57
C PRO A 448 -7.27 17.96 28.60
N ARG A 449 -6.52 18.95 29.11
CA ARG A 449 -5.71 19.88 28.29
C ARG A 449 -4.59 19.22 27.50
N PHE A 450 -4.19 18.00 27.87
CA PHE A 450 -3.12 17.24 27.21
C PHE A 450 -3.65 16.15 26.29
N LEU A 451 -4.97 15.95 26.23
CA LEU A 451 -5.58 14.95 25.36
C LEU A 451 -5.57 15.45 23.92
N SER A 452 -5.27 14.55 22.98
CA SER A 452 -5.56 14.82 21.58
C SER A 452 -7.09 14.91 21.37
N PRO A 453 -7.58 15.76 20.45
CA PRO A 453 -9.03 15.90 20.21
C PRO A 453 -9.73 14.57 19.92
N THR A 454 -9.09 13.68 19.16
CA THR A 454 -9.64 12.36 18.81
C THR A 454 -9.72 11.44 20.03
N TYR A 455 -8.70 11.44 20.88
CA TYR A 455 -8.71 10.64 22.10
C TYR A 455 -9.73 11.18 23.10
N HIS A 456 -9.82 12.49 23.23
CA HIS A 456 -10.80 13.15 24.08
C HIS A 456 -12.24 12.81 23.67
N LYS A 457 -12.53 12.87 22.36
CA LYS A 457 -13.82 12.43 21.79
C LYS A 457 -14.10 10.94 22.07
N THR A 458 -13.09 10.09 21.96
CA THR A 458 -13.22 8.64 22.21
C THR A 458 -13.66 8.36 23.64
N LEU A 459 -13.04 9.02 24.61
CA LEU A 459 -13.40 8.88 26.03
C LEU A 459 -14.78 9.45 26.34
N ALA A 460 -15.12 10.60 25.75
CA ALA A 460 -16.45 11.18 25.87
C ALA A 460 -17.52 10.21 25.35
N THR A 461 -17.32 9.64 24.16
CA THR A 461 -18.24 8.66 23.57
C THR A 461 -18.32 7.38 24.41
N LEU A 462 -17.20 6.87 24.95
CA LEU A 462 -17.22 5.74 25.87
C LEU A 462 -18.04 6.04 27.12
N TYR A 463 -17.76 7.17 27.78
CA TYR A 463 -18.48 7.60 28.99
C TYR A 463 -19.99 7.72 28.72
N GLN A 464 -20.36 8.42 27.66
CA GLN A 464 -21.74 8.59 27.23
C GLN A 464 -22.43 7.24 27.01
N SER A 465 -21.80 6.36 26.23
CA SER A 465 -22.39 5.08 25.83
C SER A 465 -22.51 4.11 27.00
N VAL A 466 -21.51 4.05 27.89
CA VAL A 466 -21.58 3.20 29.09
C VAL A 466 -22.67 3.70 30.03
N LYS A 467 -22.76 5.03 30.23
CA LYS A 467 -23.75 5.63 31.13
C LYS A 467 -25.20 5.41 30.68
N THR A 468 -25.45 5.38 29.38
CA THR A 468 -26.80 5.27 28.81
C THR A 468 -27.19 3.83 28.47
N LEU A 469 -26.27 3.03 27.92
CA LEU A 469 -26.58 1.69 27.40
C LEU A 469 -26.31 0.57 28.42
N TYR A 470 -25.51 0.84 29.45
CA TYR A 470 -25.10 -0.16 30.45
C TYR A 470 -25.26 0.39 31.88
N PRO A 471 -26.50 0.72 32.31
CA PRO A 471 -26.79 1.29 33.63
C PRO A 471 -26.38 0.37 34.79
N GLU A 472 -26.19 -0.92 34.53
CA GLU A 472 -25.69 -1.92 35.49
C GLU A 472 -24.18 -1.81 35.78
N TYR A 473 -23.44 -0.95 35.08
CA TYR A 473 -22.01 -0.76 35.33
C TYR A 473 -21.74 -0.19 36.73
N THR A 474 -21.02 -0.95 37.55
CA THR A 474 -20.67 -0.59 38.94
C THR A 474 -19.20 -0.20 39.13
N GLY A 475 -18.42 -0.09 38.05
CA GLY A 475 -17.00 0.26 38.12
C GLY A 475 -16.76 1.77 38.35
N PRO A 476 -15.48 2.20 38.42
CA PRO A 476 -15.14 3.60 38.60
C PRO A 476 -15.58 4.44 37.40
N TRP A 477 -15.93 5.70 37.66
CA TRP A 477 -16.16 6.71 36.63
C TRP A 477 -14.90 7.57 36.44
N PRO A 478 -14.70 8.18 35.26
CA PRO A 478 -13.63 9.15 35.07
C PRO A 478 -13.76 10.32 36.05
N GLU A 479 -12.66 11.02 36.30
CA GLU A 479 -12.68 12.18 37.21
C GLU A 479 -13.66 13.27 36.73
N ASN A 480 -14.33 13.92 37.68
CA ASN A 480 -15.31 14.98 37.39
C ASN A 480 -14.76 16.07 36.47
N LYS A 481 -13.48 16.47 36.64
CA LYS A 481 -12.81 17.44 35.76
C LYS A 481 -12.78 17.00 34.30
N LEU A 482 -12.57 15.70 34.05
CA LEU A 482 -12.60 15.14 32.71
C LEU A 482 -14.04 15.03 32.20
N ILE A 483 -14.98 14.58 33.03
CA ILE A 483 -16.41 14.51 32.67
C ILE A 483 -16.94 15.89 32.27
N ASP A 484 -16.64 16.93 33.04
CA ASP A 484 -17.07 18.29 32.74
C ASP A 484 -16.45 18.81 31.44
N SER A 485 -15.21 18.42 31.14
CA SER A 485 -14.59 18.76 29.87
C SER A 485 -15.29 18.13 28.67
N PHE A 486 -16.00 17.00 28.82
CA PHE A 486 -16.74 16.38 27.72
C PHE A 486 -17.87 17.26 27.19
N LYS A 487 -18.45 18.10 28.06
CA LYS A 487 -19.56 19.01 27.72
C LYS A 487 -19.10 20.16 26.79
N THR A 488 -17.80 20.45 26.73
CA THR A 488 -17.24 21.55 25.95
C THR A 488 -16.56 21.13 24.64
N ILE A 489 -16.37 19.82 24.39
CA ILE A 489 -15.64 19.30 23.22
C ILE A 489 -16.34 19.63 21.89
N PHE A 490 -17.67 19.53 21.87
CA PHE A 490 -18.45 19.68 20.66
C PHE A 490 -18.83 21.16 20.49
N SER A 491 -17.93 21.95 19.92
CA SER A 491 -18.29 23.21 19.29
C SER A 491 -18.64 22.90 17.84
N SER A 492 -19.90 23.09 17.48
CA SER A 492 -20.40 22.86 16.13
C SER A 492 -19.71 23.74 15.10
N ASN A 493 -19.48 23.21 13.90
CA ASN A 493 -19.26 24.04 12.72
C ASN A 493 -20.57 24.78 12.40
N GLU A 494 -20.66 26.07 12.74
CA GLU A 494 -21.81 26.94 12.46
C GLU A 494 -22.29 26.87 11.00
N THR A 495 -21.37 26.59 10.06
CA THR A 495 -21.65 26.48 8.63
C THR A 495 -22.52 25.28 8.24
N LYS A 496 -22.54 24.18 9.02
CA LYS A 496 -23.35 22.98 8.70
C LYS A 496 -24.79 23.06 9.22
N GLN A 497 -25.05 23.90 10.22
CA GLN A 497 -26.37 24.07 10.86
C GLN A 497 -27.40 24.76 9.96
N ASN A 498 -26.94 25.53 8.97
CA ASN A 498 -27.84 26.24 8.06
C ASN A 498 -28.41 25.36 6.93
N LEU A 499 -27.98 24.10 6.81
CA LEU A 499 -28.39 23.22 5.69
C LEU A 499 -29.88 22.83 5.76
N LEU A 500 -30.36 22.45 6.95
CA LEU A 500 -31.73 21.94 7.14
C LEU A 500 -32.67 22.97 7.77
N LEU A 501 -32.12 23.93 8.52
CA LEU A 501 -32.88 24.83 9.38
C LEU A 501 -34.01 25.60 8.65
N PRO A 502 -33.80 26.22 7.48
CA PRO A 502 -34.86 27.00 6.82
C PRO A 502 -36.07 26.12 6.42
N LEU A 503 -35.80 24.90 5.94
CA LEU A 503 -36.85 23.97 5.52
C LEU A 503 -37.55 23.35 6.73
N LEU A 504 -36.81 23.03 7.79
CA LEU A 504 -37.41 22.59 9.04
C LEU A 504 -38.35 23.66 9.60
N GLN A 505 -37.92 24.94 9.66
CA GLN A 505 -38.76 26.06 10.10
C GLN A 505 -40.00 26.24 9.23
N HIS A 506 -39.87 26.08 7.91
CA HIS A 506 -41.00 26.09 7.00
C HIS A 506 -41.99 24.95 7.29
N ILE A 507 -41.50 23.74 7.57
CA ILE A 507 -42.33 22.57 7.86
C ILE A 507 -43.10 22.72 9.18
N VAL A 508 -42.45 23.21 10.25
CA VAL A 508 -43.13 23.41 11.55
C VAL A 508 -43.93 24.71 11.65
N GLY A 509 -43.78 25.63 10.70
CA GLY A 509 -44.55 26.87 10.62
C GLY A 509 -44.11 28.01 11.56
N THR A 510 -43.37 27.70 12.63
CA THR A 510 -42.85 28.71 13.58
C THR A 510 -41.39 28.45 14.00
N PRO A 511 -40.48 29.43 13.88
CA PRO A 511 -39.06 29.27 14.22
C PRO A 511 -38.78 28.82 15.67
N ASN A 512 -39.66 29.20 16.61
CA ASN A 512 -39.49 28.92 18.04
C ASN A 512 -39.66 27.44 18.39
N CYS A 513 -40.14 26.60 17.46
CA CYS A 513 -40.30 25.15 17.68
C CYS A 513 -38.99 24.37 17.49
N ILE A 514 -37.93 25.00 16.97
CA ILE A 514 -36.65 24.35 16.73
C ILE A 514 -35.57 25.03 17.54
N LYS A 515 -34.76 24.25 18.26
CA LYS A 515 -33.52 24.72 18.88
C LYS A 515 -32.32 24.05 18.21
N ASN A 516 -31.34 24.85 17.85
CA ASN A 516 -30.13 24.37 17.18
C ASN A 516 -29.02 24.10 18.20
N ASN A 517 -28.14 23.17 17.85
CA ASN A 517 -26.90 22.92 18.59
C ASN A 517 -27.13 22.62 20.08
N VAL A 518 -28.14 21.80 20.38
CA VAL A 518 -28.52 21.54 21.77
C VAL A 518 -27.57 20.52 22.37
N LYS A 519 -27.04 20.81 23.56
CA LYS A 519 -26.22 19.88 24.31
C LYS A 519 -27.04 19.12 25.35
N THR A 520 -26.86 17.81 25.42
CA THR A 520 -27.45 16.99 26.49
C THR A 520 -26.64 17.07 27.77
N GLU A 521 -27.20 16.60 28.88
CA GLU A 521 -26.52 16.56 30.19
C GLU A 521 -25.20 15.77 30.17
N LEU A 522 -25.14 14.72 29.34
CA LEU A 522 -23.95 13.89 29.13
C LEU A 522 -23.01 14.46 28.05
N GLY A 523 -23.31 15.64 27.50
CA GLY A 523 -22.49 16.32 26.51
C GLY A 523 -22.63 15.80 25.07
N HIS A 524 -23.73 15.11 24.73
CA HIS A 524 -24.02 14.83 23.31
C HIS A 524 -24.41 16.13 22.62
N ASN A 525 -24.01 16.30 21.35
CA ASN A 525 -24.43 17.42 20.53
C ASN A 525 -25.59 17.00 19.63
N ILE A 526 -26.67 17.78 19.60
CA ILE A 526 -27.83 17.60 18.72
C ILE A 526 -27.86 18.76 17.74
N ASP A 527 -27.86 18.49 16.43
CA ASP A 527 -27.80 19.55 15.42
C ASP A 527 -29.09 20.39 15.43
N HIS A 528 -30.25 19.72 15.39
CA HIS A 528 -31.55 20.35 15.58
C HIS A 528 -32.44 19.53 16.53
N LEU A 529 -32.96 20.18 17.56
CA LEU A 529 -33.94 19.63 18.48
C LEU A 529 -35.33 20.15 18.12
N LEU A 530 -36.28 19.23 18.01
CA LEU A 530 -37.70 19.49 17.87
C LEU A 530 -38.48 18.80 18.99
N ILE A 531 -39.49 19.47 19.54
CA ILE A 531 -40.38 18.90 20.56
C ILE A 531 -41.76 18.69 19.97
N LEU A 532 -42.28 17.47 20.07
CA LEU A 532 -43.61 17.11 19.60
C LEU A 532 -44.54 16.76 20.76
N GLN A 533 -45.75 17.32 20.74
CA GLN A 533 -46.86 16.93 21.58
C GLN A 533 -47.98 16.42 20.68
N ASN A 534 -48.38 15.15 20.82
CA ASN A 534 -49.38 14.50 19.96
C ASN A 534 -49.09 14.68 18.45
N ASP A 535 -47.85 14.38 18.03
CA ASP A 535 -47.33 14.55 16.66
C ASP A 535 -47.31 16.00 16.12
N LYS A 536 -47.55 17.01 16.97
CA LYS A 536 -47.52 18.44 16.59
C LYS A 536 -46.34 19.18 17.22
N PRO A 537 -45.65 20.04 16.47
CA PRO A 537 -44.52 20.81 16.98
C PRO A 537 -44.98 21.87 17.98
N ILE A 538 -44.26 22.01 19.10
CA ILE A 538 -44.51 23.05 20.11
C ILE A 538 -43.31 23.97 20.28
N ALA A 539 -43.57 25.22 20.67
CA ALA A 539 -42.52 26.22 20.89
C ALA A 539 -41.65 25.83 22.09
N ILE A 540 -40.34 26.04 21.97
CA ILE A 540 -39.34 25.69 22.98
C ILE A 540 -38.89 26.96 23.70
N ASN A 541 -39.35 27.12 24.95
CA ASN A 541 -38.96 28.23 25.81
C ASN A 541 -37.64 27.91 26.54
N SER A 542 -36.83 28.93 26.80
CA SER A 542 -35.56 28.82 27.54
C SER A 542 -35.64 29.63 28.83
N THR A 543 -35.03 29.12 29.90
CA THR A 543 -34.86 29.87 31.15
C THR A 543 -33.68 30.84 31.09
N SER A 544 -32.74 30.63 30.15
CA SER A 544 -31.56 31.47 29.97
C SER A 544 -31.84 32.66 29.04
N THR A 545 -31.49 33.86 29.51
CA THR A 545 -31.42 35.08 28.70
C THR A 545 -30.09 35.12 27.96
N ASP A 546 -30.14 35.11 26.62
CA ASP A 546 -29.06 35.43 25.66
C ASP A 546 -27.62 35.28 26.16
N SER A 547 -27.14 34.04 26.26
CA SER A 547 -25.70 33.75 26.25
C SER A 547 -25.28 33.25 24.87
N GLU A 548 -24.07 33.60 24.41
CA GLU A 548 -23.47 33.09 23.16
C GLU A 548 -23.14 31.58 23.21
N GLU A 549 -23.48 30.88 24.30
CA GLU A 549 -23.22 29.46 24.48
C GLU A 549 -24.34 28.59 23.89
N SER A 550 -23.95 27.40 23.42
CA SER A 550 -24.90 26.41 22.90
C SER A 550 -25.94 26.03 23.96
N PRO A 551 -27.25 26.07 23.66
CA PRO A 551 -28.30 25.82 24.66
C PRO A 551 -28.20 24.39 25.21
N ARG A 552 -28.36 24.23 26.53
CA ARG A 552 -28.40 22.90 27.16
C ARG A 552 -29.84 22.45 27.33
N ILE A 553 -30.08 21.14 27.19
CA ILE A 553 -31.43 20.56 27.30
C ILE A 553 -32.11 20.90 28.64
N GLN A 554 -31.34 20.91 29.73
CA GLN A 554 -31.79 21.21 31.09
C GLN A 554 -32.27 22.66 31.27
N ASP A 555 -31.84 23.57 30.38
CA ASP A 555 -32.22 24.99 30.42
C ASP A 555 -33.51 25.23 29.61
N LEU A 556 -34.03 24.21 28.92
CA LEU A 556 -35.24 24.28 28.10
C LEU A 556 -36.46 23.84 28.91
N MET A 557 -37.54 24.62 28.85
CA MET A 557 -38.82 24.26 29.47
C MET A 557 -39.58 23.28 28.57
N ILE A 558 -39.33 21.99 28.74
CA ILE A 558 -39.97 20.91 27.96
C ILE A 558 -41.01 20.19 28.84
N PRO A 559 -42.29 20.13 28.47
CA PRO A 559 -43.31 19.37 29.21
C PRO A 559 -42.99 17.87 29.27
N GLU A 560 -43.45 17.19 30.32
CA GLU A 560 -43.14 15.77 30.56
C GLU A 560 -43.72 14.83 29.48
N ASP A 561 -44.89 15.15 28.91
CA ASP A 561 -45.60 14.33 27.91
C ASP A 561 -45.18 14.60 26.45
N CYS A 562 -43.95 15.06 26.22
CA CYS A 562 -43.47 15.43 24.89
C CYS A 562 -42.41 14.48 24.33
N THR A 563 -42.47 14.23 23.03
CA THR A 563 -41.43 13.50 22.31
C THR A 563 -40.31 14.46 21.91
N ARG A 564 -39.07 14.12 22.32
CA ARG A 564 -37.86 14.86 21.94
C ARG A 564 -37.30 14.26 20.66
N VAL A 565 -37.32 15.02 19.57
CA VAL A 565 -36.78 14.58 18.28
C VAL A 565 -35.41 15.22 18.06
N ALA A 566 -34.37 14.40 18.03
CA ALA A 566 -33.00 14.80 17.76
C ALA A 566 -32.68 14.56 16.28
N ILE A 567 -32.57 15.63 15.50
CA ILE A 567 -32.21 15.57 14.09
C ILE A 567 -30.70 15.72 13.98
N MET A 568 -30.06 14.72 13.40
CA MET A 568 -28.61 14.54 13.36
C MET A 568 -28.13 14.49 11.91
N ILE A 569 -27.42 15.52 11.48
CA ILE A 569 -26.80 15.59 10.16
C ILE A 569 -25.57 14.68 10.16
N GLN A 570 -25.48 13.80 9.16
CA GLN A 570 -24.38 12.85 9.00
C GLN A 570 -23.50 13.27 7.82
N PRO A 571 -22.34 13.89 8.08
CA PRO A 571 -21.36 14.19 7.05
C PRO A 571 -20.85 12.93 6.34
N THR A 572 -20.41 13.09 5.10
CA THR A 572 -19.86 11.99 4.27
C THR A 572 -18.67 11.31 4.93
N GLU A 573 -17.86 12.03 5.71
CA GLU A 573 -16.68 11.48 6.37
C GLU A 573 -17.04 10.51 7.52
N LEU A 574 -18.31 10.45 7.93
CA LEU A 574 -18.79 9.48 8.91
C LEU A 574 -19.09 8.10 8.30
N PHE A 575 -19.17 8.02 6.98
CA PHE A 575 -19.46 6.79 6.24
C PHE A 575 -18.18 6.11 5.74
N GLY A 576 -18.32 4.88 5.27
CA GLY A 576 -17.32 4.22 4.44
C GLY A 576 -17.08 5.00 3.14
N ARG A 577 -15.83 5.03 2.69
CA ARG A 577 -15.43 5.80 1.52
C ARG A 577 -15.94 5.19 0.21
N ASN A 578 -15.98 3.86 0.10
CA ASN A 578 -16.46 3.13 -1.09
C ASN A 578 -17.93 2.71 -0.99
N ILE A 579 -18.49 2.63 0.23
CA ILE A 579 -19.87 2.20 0.47
C ILE A 579 -20.53 3.08 1.52
N LYS A 580 -21.82 3.38 1.35
CA LYS A 580 -22.60 4.29 2.22
C LYS A 580 -23.03 3.66 3.55
N ILE A 581 -22.10 2.98 4.23
CA ILE A 581 -22.33 2.40 5.55
C ILE A 581 -21.82 3.38 6.61
N LEU A 582 -22.67 3.71 7.59
CA LEU A 582 -22.29 4.54 8.72
C LEU A 582 -21.41 3.73 9.70
N ARG A 583 -20.30 4.31 10.14
CA ARG A 583 -19.37 3.63 11.05
C ARG A 583 -20.02 3.32 12.40
N ALA A 584 -19.68 2.17 12.99
CA ALA A 584 -20.31 1.68 14.23
C ALA A 584 -20.14 2.66 15.41
N SER A 585 -19.01 3.37 15.51
CA SER A 585 -18.79 4.34 16.58
C SER A 585 -19.75 5.53 16.51
N VAL A 586 -20.20 5.92 15.31
CA VAL A 586 -21.22 6.96 15.13
C VAL A 586 -22.59 6.42 15.51
N LEU A 587 -22.93 5.22 15.05
CA LEU A 587 -24.17 4.54 15.44
C LEU A 587 -24.28 4.37 16.96
N LEU A 588 -23.16 4.09 17.63
CA LEU A 588 -23.11 4.00 19.08
C LEU A 588 -23.53 5.31 19.76
N SER A 589 -23.06 6.47 19.27
CA SER A 589 -23.50 7.77 19.80
C SER A 589 -24.99 8.02 19.57
N LEU A 590 -25.54 7.58 18.44
CA LEU A 590 -26.97 7.71 18.15
C LEU A 590 -27.82 6.79 19.05
N ARG A 591 -27.39 5.56 19.27
CA ARG A 591 -28.02 4.63 20.22
C ARG A 591 -28.01 5.15 21.65
N SER A 592 -26.92 5.82 22.04
CA SER A 592 -26.82 6.47 23.34
C SER A 592 -27.88 7.59 23.49
N LEU A 593 -28.14 8.37 22.43
CA LEU A 593 -29.24 9.35 22.42
C LEU A 593 -30.62 8.68 22.47
N GLU A 594 -30.83 7.59 21.72
CA GLU A 594 -32.09 6.82 21.75
C GLU A 594 -32.37 6.27 23.16
N ALA A 595 -31.34 5.78 23.86
CA ALA A 595 -31.44 5.33 25.25
C ALA A 595 -31.73 6.45 26.26
N MET A 596 -31.49 7.71 25.88
CA MET A 596 -31.91 8.91 26.65
C MET A 596 -33.33 9.38 26.27
N SER A 597 -34.14 8.52 25.64
CA SER A 597 -35.52 8.78 25.21
C SER A 597 -35.67 9.83 24.10
N TYR A 598 -34.66 9.99 23.25
CA TYR A 598 -34.78 10.81 22.04
C TYR A 598 -35.21 9.95 20.85
N LYS A 599 -36.13 10.47 20.05
CA LYS A 599 -36.35 9.98 18.67
C LYS A 599 -35.24 10.54 17.79
N VAL A 600 -34.31 9.70 17.36
CA VAL A 600 -33.17 10.14 16.54
C VAL A 600 -33.52 10.06 15.05
N VAL A 601 -33.43 11.20 14.36
CA VAL A 601 -33.60 11.31 12.92
C VAL A 601 -32.24 11.52 12.28
N LYS A 602 -31.84 10.63 11.37
CA LYS A 602 -30.54 10.65 10.71
C LYS A 602 -30.69 11.24 9.31
N VAL A 603 -30.00 12.34 9.02
CA VAL A 603 -30.02 12.94 7.67
C VAL A 603 -28.62 12.89 7.08
N SER A 604 -28.42 12.07 6.03
CA SER A 604 -27.14 12.04 5.30
C SER A 604 -26.96 13.31 4.49
N GLU A 605 -25.80 13.97 4.64
CA GLU A 605 -25.45 15.19 3.90
C GLU A 605 -25.43 14.94 2.39
N GLU A 606 -24.92 13.78 1.95
CA GLU A 606 -24.85 13.41 0.54
C GLU A 606 -26.24 13.12 -0.06
N LEU A 607 -27.08 12.35 0.68
CA LEU A 607 -28.45 12.07 0.25
C LEU A 607 -29.23 13.38 0.12
N TRP A 608 -29.08 14.28 1.09
CA TRP A 608 -29.74 15.57 1.09
C TRP A 608 -29.35 16.44 -0.11
N GLN A 609 -28.05 16.53 -0.41
CA GLN A 609 -27.54 17.32 -1.52
C GLN A 609 -27.96 16.79 -2.89
N SER A 610 -28.05 15.46 -3.03
CA SER A 610 -28.48 14.80 -4.28
C SER A 610 -29.99 14.76 -4.48
N MET A 611 -30.78 14.99 -3.43
CA MET A 611 -32.23 14.96 -3.48
C MET A 611 -32.83 16.18 -4.22
N PRO A 612 -33.77 15.98 -5.18
CA PRO A 612 -34.51 17.05 -5.82
C PRO A 612 -35.28 17.92 -4.83
N GLU A 613 -35.40 19.21 -5.09
CA GLU A 613 -36.01 20.16 -4.14
C GLU A 613 -37.44 19.81 -3.75
N TYR A 614 -38.25 19.29 -4.68
CA TYR A 614 -39.63 18.90 -4.42
C TYR A 614 -39.79 17.68 -3.50
N GLU A 615 -38.74 16.86 -3.33
CA GLU A 615 -38.76 15.68 -2.45
C GLU A 615 -38.28 15.99 -1.02
N ARG A 616 -37.55 17.09 -0.82
CA ARG A 616 -36.91 17.45 0.46
C ARG A 616 -37.90 17.66 1.60
N ILE A 617 -39.01 18.35 1.33
CA ILE A 617 -40.06 18.61 2.34
C ILE A 617 -40.79 17.30 2.70
N PRO A 618 -41.32 16.51 1.74
CA PRO A 618 -41.92 15.21 2.02
C PRO A 618 -41.00 14.27 2.82
N TYR A 619 -39.71 14.22 2.45
CA TYR A 619 -38.71 13.42 3.14
C TYR A 619 -38.58 13.82 4.62
N LEU A 620 -38.33 15.10 4.91
CA LEU A 620 -38.18 15.57 6.29
C LEU A 620 -39.46 15.37 7.12
N LYS A 621 -40.64 15.63 6.54
CA LYS A 621 -41.91 15.38 7.25
C LYS A 621 -42.05 13.91 7.66
N THR A 622 -41.74 13.00 6.74
CA THR A 622 -41.79 11.56 6.97
C THR A 622 -40.81 11.12 8.06
N GLU A 623 -39.55 11.52 7.95
CA GLU A 623 -38.49 11.15 8.90
C GLU A 623 -38.75 11.70 10.32
N VAL A 624 -39.17 12.97 10.41
CA VAL A 624 -39.50 13.61 11.69
C VAL A 624 -40.80 13.04 12.27
N GLY A 625 -41.69 12.52 11.44
CA GLY A 625 -43.00 11.99 11.84
C GLY A 625 -44.07 13.06 11.99
N LEU A 626 -44.00 14.11 11.17
CA LEU A 626 -45.02 15.15 11.08
C LEU A 626 -46.06 14.75 10.03
N LYS A 627 -47.33 14.68 10.44
CA LYS A 627 -48.46 14.37 9.54
C LYS A 627 -48.97 15.60 8.80
#